data_AF-A0A7K7V0W1-F1
#
_entry.id   AF-A0A7K7V0W1-F1
#
_cell.length_a   1.000
_cell.length_b   1.000
_cell.length_c   1.000
_cell.angle_alpha   90.00
_cell.angle_beta   90.00
_cell.angle_gamma   90.00
#
_symmetry.space_group_name_H-M   'P 1'
#
loop_
_entity.id
_entity.type
_entity.pdbx_description
1 polymer ?
#
loop_
_entity_poly.entity_id
_entity_poly.type
_entity_poly.pdbx_seq_one_letter_code
_entity_poly.pdbx_strand_id
1 'polypeptide(L)'
;VAPETHWPELRVLVLVVSAEKKAVGSTAGMQTSVDTSPLLKHRAEVLVPERVALMARHIRERDFEAFGQLTMRDSNQFHATCLDTFPPIFYLNDVSRRIIALVHRYNAHHGRTKVAYTFDAGPNAVLFTLADTVAEFVEVLRRSFPPVPNGDRFLQGLPVGPASPPPELLSAVLLEPLPGAVRSILHTQPGPGPQLVDDPSQHLLGPDGLPRGSA
;
A
#
# COMPACT_ATOMS: atom_id res chain seq x y z
N VAL A 1 4.55 22.40 1.28
CA VAL A 1 4.49 21.07 0.63
C VAL A 1 5.80 20.86 -0.10
N ALA A 2 6.46 19.72 0.07
CA ALA A 2 7.73 19.43 -0.61
C ALA A 2 7.45 18.90 -2.04
N PRO A 3 8.33 19.12 -3.02
CA PRO A 3 8.15 18.60 -4.38
C PRO A 3 8.25 17.06 -4.41
N GLU A 4 7.78 16.42 -5.48
CA GLU A 4 7.89 14.98 -5.69
C GLU A 4 9.34 14.50 -5.74
N THR A 5 10.26 15.38 -6.15
CA THR A 5 11.71 15.15 -6.15
C THR A 5 12.33 15.19 -4.76
N HIS A 6 11.55 15.53 -3.72
CA HIS A 6 12.05 15.64 -2.34
C HIS A 6 12.53 14.32 -1.78
N TRP A 7 11.98 13.17 -2.15
CA TRP A 7 12.41 11.87 -1.60
C TRP A 7 12.59 10.83 -2.70
N PRO A 8 13.64 10.96 -3.54
CA PRO A 8 13.80 10.19 -4.76
C PRO A 8 14.07 8.69 -4.52
N GLU A 9 14.45 8.30 -3.29
CA GLU A 9 14.64 6.91 -2.88
C GLU A 9 13.34 6.22 -2.46
N LEU A 10 12.27 6.97 -2.14
CA LEU A 10 11.02 6.39 -1.68
C LEU A 10 10.36 5.58 -2.81
N ARG A 11 9.89 4.38 -2.47
CA ARG A 11 9.23 3.45 -3.38
C ARG A 11 7.90 3.01 -2.82
N VAL A 12 6.99 2.72 -3.73
CA VAL A 12 5.64 2.24 -3.44
C VAL A 12 5.43 0.93 -4.17
N LEU A 13 5.01 -0.11 -3.45
CA LEU A 13 4.58 -1.38 -4.00
C LEU A 13 3.10 -1.58 -3.69
N VAL A 14 2.25 -1.70 -4.71
CA VAL A 14 0.83 -2.02 -4.51
C VAL A 14 0.62 -3.50 -4.80
N LEU A 15 0.26 -4.26 -3.76
CA LEU A 15 -0.05 -5.69 -3.85
C LEU A 15 -1.55 -5.83 -4.08
N VAL A 16 -1.91 -6.28 -5.28
CA VAL A 16 -3.30 -6.52 -5.66
C VAL A 16 -3.70 -7.90 -5.17
N VAL A 17 -4.42 -7.94 -4.04
CA VAL A 17 -4.91 -9.17 -3.40
C VAL A 17 -6.24 -9.60 -4.03
N SER A 18 -7.17 -8.66 -4.22
CA SER A 18 -8.46 -8.92 -4.84
C SER A 18 -8.86 -7.77 -5.77
N ALA A 19 -9.53 -8.12 -6.88
CA ALA A 19 -10.21 -7.17 -7.76
C ALA A 19 -11.74 -7.21 -7.57
N GLU A 20 -12.22 -7.91 -6.55
CA GLU A 20 -13.65 -7.99 -6.26
C GLU A 20 -14.18 -6.66 -5.73
N LYS A 21 -15.46 -6.41 -5.99
CA LYS A 21 -16.13 -5.20 -5.54
C LYS A 21 -16.17 -5.19 -4.01
N LYS A 22 -15.82 -4.03 -3.43
CA LYS A 22 -15.87 -3.79 -1.98
C LYS A 22 -17.27 -4.12 -1.45
N ALA A 23 -17.34 -4.86 -0.34
CA ALA A 23 -18.61 -5.17 0.32
C ALA A 23 -19.34 -3.90 0.81
N VAL A 24 -18.59 -2.93 1.33
CA VAL A 24 -19.10 -1.62 1.76
C VAL A 24 -18.31 -0.52 1.07
N GLY A 25 -19.02 0.36 0.34
CA GLY A 25 -18.42 1.55 -0.26
C GLY A 25 -17.92 2.53 0.80
N SER A 26 -16.83 3.24 0.53
CA SER A 26 -16.20 4.14 1.51
C SER A 26 -17.12 5.24 2.02
N THR A 27 -17.96 5.84 1.15
CA THR A 27 -18.88 6.92 1.53
C THR A 27 -19.93 6.47 2.55
N ALA A 28 -20.58 5.33 2.30
CA ALA A 28 -21.53 4.77 3.24
C ALA A 28 -20.83 4.32 4.53
N GLY A 29 -19.70 3.62 4.39
CA GLY A 29 -18.95 3.09 5.54
C GLY A 29 -18.41 4.18 6.47
N MET A 30 -17.90 5.28 5.93
CA MET A 30 -17.38 6.39 6.75
C MET A 30 -18.50 7.08 7.53
N GLN A 31 -19.67 7.26 6.91
CA GLN A 31 -20.82 7.88 7.59
C GLN A 31 -21.30 7.01 8.76
N THR A 32 -21.49 5.71 8.52
CA THR A 32 -21.86 4.77 9.59
C THR A 32 -20.83 4.78 10.72
N SER A 33 -19.55 4.90 10.39
CA SER A 33 -18.47 4.98 11.39
C SER A 33 -18.55 6.25 12.22
N VAL A 34 -18.85 7.40 11.61
CA VAL A 34 -19.10 8.67 12.32
C VAL A 34 -20.27 8.53 13.29
N ASP A 35 -21.34 7.88 12.85
CA ASP A 35 -22.57 7.76 13.63
C ASP A 35 -22.47 6.76 14.78
N THR A 36 -21.57 5.77 14.70
CA THR A 36 -21.59 4.60 15.60
C THR A 36 -20.27 4.26 16.29
N SER A 37 -19.11 4.72 15.81
CA SER A 37 -17.80 4.41 16.42
C SER A 37 -17.36 5.52 17.39
N PRO A 38 -17.44 5.30 18.72
CA PRO A 38 -16.85 6.24 19.69
C PRO A 38 -15.32 6.36 19.53
N LEU A 39 -14.63 5.31 19.04
CA LEU A 39 -13.20 5.36 18.80
C LEU A 39 -12.82 6.30 17.65
N LEU A 40 -13.67 6.42 16.62
CA LEU A 40 -13.44 7.34 15.51
C LEU A 40 -13.43 8.80 15.98
N LYS A 41 -14.34 9.16 16.88
CA LYS A 41 -14.39 10.50 17.47
C LYS A 41 -13.08 10.85 18.18
N HIS A 42 -12.62 9.96 19.07
CA HIS A 42 -11.34 10.16 19.77
C HIS A 42 -10.15 10.22 18.80
N ARG A 43 -10.12 9.34 17.79
CA ARG A 43 -9.09 9.37 16.74
C ARG A 43 -9.03 10.74 16.06
N ALA A 44 -10.16 11.29 15.63
CA ALA A 44 -10.23 12.55 14.91
C ALA A 44 -9.88 13.76 15.78
N GLU A 45 -10.41 13.82 17.00
CA GLU A 45 -10.26 14.99 17.88
C GLU A 45 -8.88 15.05 18.56
N VAL A 46 -8.31 13.89 18.90
CA VAL A 46 -7.11 13.83 19.77
C VAL A 46 -5.87 13.34 19.02
N LEU A 47 -5.99 12.29 18.22
CA LEU A 47 -4.81 11.57 17.71
C LEU A 47 -4.33 12.09 16.35
N VAL A 48 -5.25 12.27 15.41
CA VAL A 48 -4.90 12.67 14.03
C VAL A 48 -4.17 14.01 13.95
N PRO A 49 -4.54 15.07 14.71
CA PRO A 49 -3.84 16.36 14.63
C PRO A 49 -2.34 16.26 14.91
N GLU A 50 -1.96 15.53 15.96
CA GLU A 50 -0.54 15.29 16.29
C GLU A 50 0.14 14.44 15.23
N ARG A 51 -0.50 13.36 14.77
CA ARG A 51 0.05 12.48 13.73
C ARG A 51 0.31 13.20 12.42
N VAL A 52 -0.55 14.13 12.02
CA VAL A 52 -0.34 14.96 10.82
C VAL A 52 0.94 15.80 10.97
N ALA A 53 1.14 16.44 12.12
CA ALA A 53 2.34 17.22 12.39
C ALA A 53 3.61 16.36 12.39
N LEU A 54 3.56 15.18 13.03
CA LEU A 54 4.66 14.20 13.04
C LEU A 54 4.98 13.69 11.64
N MET A 55 3.97 13.26 10.87
CA MET A 55 4.15 12.77 9.51
C MET A 55 4.78 13.83 8.61
N ALA A 56 4.31 15.08 8.69
CA ALA A 56 4.90 16.19 7.95
C ALA A 56 6.36 16.45 8.33
N ARG A 57 6.74 16.23 9.60
CA ARG A 57 8.16 16.27 10.03
C ARG A 57 8.95 15.11 9.42
N HIS A 58 8.49 13.87 9.57
CA HIS A 58 9.20 12.68 9.07
C HIS A 58 9.43 12.71 7.56
N ILE A 59 8.46 13.22 6.78
CA ILE A 59 8.64 13.45 5.35
C ILE A 59 9.72 14.50 5.07
N ARG A 60 9.71 15.65 5.77
CA ARG A 60 10.73 16.70 5.58
C ARG A 60 12.14 16.20 5.89
N GLU A 61 12.27 15.40 6.95
CA GLU A 61 13.55 14.86 7.43
C GLU A 61 13.98 13.58 6.69
N ARG A 62 13.13 13.03 5.81
CA ARG A 62 13.33 11.72 5.15
C ARG A 62 13.59 10.59 6.15
N ASP A 63 12.98 10.67 7.33
CA ASP A 63 13.07 9.65 8.36
C ASP A 63 12.11 8.50 8.01
N PHE A 64 12.62 7.54 7.23
CA PHE A 64 11.82 6.40 6.77
C PHE A 64 11.31 5.56 7.94
N GLU A 65 12.08 5.40 9.01
CA GLU A 65 11.69 4.55 10.12
C GLU A 65 10.48 5.13 10.85
N ALA A 66 10.55 6.41 11.22
CA ALA A 66 9.43 7.05 11.89
C ALA A 66 8.23 7.26 10.94
N PHE A 67 8.47 7.60 9.67
CA PHE A 67 7.45 7.61 8.61
C PHE A 67 6.72 6.26 8.52
N GLY A 68 7.48 5.17 8.46
CA GLY A 68 6.96 3.81 8.29
C GLY A 68 6.17 3.33 9.49
N GLN A 69 6.69 3.55 10.71
CA GLN A 69 6.01 3.21 11.95
C GLN A 69 4.68 3.97 12.09
N LEU A 70 4.68 5.27 11.79
CA LEU A 70 3.47 6.10 11.88
C LEU A 70 2.44 5.69 10.82
N THR A 71 2.89 5.39 9.60
CA THR A 71 2.04 4.88 8.51
C THR A 71 1.31 3.60 8.93
N MET A 72 2.04 2.61 9.45
CA MET A 72 1.44 1.33 9.89
C MET A 72 0.47 1.53 11.06
N ARG A 73 0.82 2.36 12.04
CA ARG A 73 -0.06 2.67 13.19
C ARG A 73 -1.35 3.35 12.75
N ASP A 74 -1.27 4.28 11.80
CA ASP A 74 -2.44 5.01 11.34
C ASP A 74 -3.36 4.14 10.48
N SER A 75 -2.80 3.30 9.60
CA SER A 75 -3.55 2.28 8.86
C SER A 75 -4.27 1.31 9.81
N ASN A 76 -3.55 0.77 10.81
CA ASN A 76 -4.14 -0.16 11.78
C ASN A 76 -5.30 0.50 12.54
N GLN A 77 -5.14 1.75 12.97
CA GLN A 77 -6.18 2.45 13.73
C GLN A 77 -7.39 2.82 12.87
N PHE A 78 -7.19 3.16 11.59
CA PHE A 78 -8.29 3.31 10.65
C PHE A 78 -9.13 2.02 10.59
N HIS A 79 -8.51 0.86 10.37
CA HIS A 79 -9.22 -0.41 10.37
C HIS A 79 -9.80 -0.82 11.72
N ALA A 80 -9.20 -0.38 12.83
CA ALA A 80 -9.78 -0.55 14.16
C ALA A 80 -11.08 0.26 14.34
N THR A 81 -11.14 1.49 13.83
CA THR A 81 -12.38 2.28 13.83
C THR A 81 -13.46 1.66 12.93
N CYS A 82 -13.08 1.08 11.79
CA CYS A 82 -13.99 0.31 10.95
C CYS A 82 -14.57 -0.93 11.68
N LEU A 83 -13.76 -1.57 12.51
CA LEU A 83 -14.19 -2.72 13.33
C LEU A 83 -15.11 -2.31 14.49
N ASP A 84 -14.92 -1.11 15.03
CA ASP A 84 -15.73 -0.52 16.11
C ASP A 84 -17.09 0.03 15.63
N THR A 85 -17.22 0.31 14.34
CA THR A 85 -18.50 0.69 13.68
C THR A 85 -19.59 -0.38 13.88
N PHE A 86 -20.86 0.02 13.95
CA PHE A 86 -21.99 -0.91 14.03
C PHE A 86 -22.99 -0.73 12.86
N PRO A 87 -23.22 -1.75 12.00
CA PRO A 87 -22.52 -3.04 11.97
C PRO A 87 -21.03 -2.90 11.58
N PRO A 88 -20.16 -3.85 11.98
CA PRO A 88 -18.71 -3.76 11.76
C PRO A 88 -18.36 -3.84 10.29
N ILE A 89 -17.32 -3.09 9.91
CA ILE A 89 -16.80 -3.02 8.54
C ILE A 89 -15.46 -3.76 8.49
N PHE A 90 -15.39 -4.79 7.63
CA PHE A 90 -14.18 -5.57 7.40
C PHE A 90 -13.61 -5.30 6.01
N TYR A 91 -12.52 -4.53 5.94
CA TYR A 91 -11.77 -4.34 4.70
C TYR A 91 -10.60 -5.32 4.55
N LEU A 92 -9.93 -5.63 5.67
CA LEU A 92 -8.79 -6.52 5.69
C LEU A 92 -9.24 -7.99 5.70
N ASN A 93 -8.64 -8.81 4.86
CA ASN A 93 -8.84 -10.26 4.85
C ASN A 93 -7.59 -10.99 5.37
N ASP A 94 -7.60 -12.32 5.29
CA ASP A 94 -6.48 -13.15 5.78
C ASP A 94 -5.19 -12.93 5.00
N VAL A 95 -5.26 -12.61 3.71
CA VAL A 95 -4.09 -12.25 2.91
C VAL A 95 -3.53 -10.90 3.37
N SER A 96 -4.37 -9.90 3.67
CA SER A 96 -3.94 -8.63 4.26
C SER A 96 -3.19 -8.87 5.58
N ARG A 97 -3.72 -9.73 6.46
CA ARG A 97 -3.09 -10.11 7.74
C ARG A 97 -1.75 -10.83 7.52
N ARG A 98 -1.66 -11.68 6.49
CA ARG A 98 -0.41 -12.35 6.11
C ARG A 98 0.67 -11.37 5.65
N ILE A 99 0.29 -10.35 4.88
CA ILE A 99 1.20 -9.27 4.44
C ILE A 99 1.69 -8.46 5.65
N ILE A 100 0.78 -8.10 6.58
CA ILE A 100 1.15 -7.40 7.83
C ILE A 100 2.20 -8.21 8.61
N ALA A 101 1.95 -9.51 8.82
CA ALA A 101 2.87 -10.39 9.53
C ALA A 101 4.23 -10.49 8.81
N LEU A 102 4.24 -10.59 7.49
CA LEU A 102 5.44 -10.65 6.67
C LEU A 102 6.30 -9.39 6.82
N VAL A 103 5.68 -8.20 6.74
CA VAL A 103 6.38 -6.91 6.91
C VAL A 103 7.00 -6.80 8.31
N HIS A 104 6.27 -7.17 9.37
CA HIS A 104 6.82 -7.14 10.73
C HIS A 104 7.98 -8.11 10.91
N ARG A 105 7.88 -9.35 10.39
CA ARG A 105 8.98 -10.32 10.44
C ARG A 105 10.21 -9.82 9.69
N TYR A 106 10.02 -9.23 8.52
CA TYR A 106 11.09 -8.65 7.71
C TYR A 106 11.80 -7.50 8.45
N ASN A 107 11.04 -6.54 9.00
CA ASN A 107 11.61 -5.45 9.80
C ASN A 107 12.33 -5.97 11.05
N ALA A 108 11.76 -6.96 11.74
CA ALA A 108 12.37 -7.57 12.93
C ALA A 108 13.71 -8.25 12.60
N HIS A 109 13.79 -8.97 11.48
CA HIS A 109 15.05 -9.58 11.02
C HIS A 109 16.15 -8.53 10.80
N HIS A 110 15.82 -7.38 10.22
CA HIS A 110 16.78 -6.30 10.00
C HIS A 110 17.02 -5.40 11.24
N GLY A 111 16.29 -5.62 12.33
CA GLY A 111 16.39 -4.82 13.56
C GLY A 111 15.92 -3.36 13.42
N ARG A 112 15.28 -3.00 12.31
CA ARG A 112 14.76 -1.65 12.02
C ARG A 112 13.64 -1.68 10.99
N THR A 113 12.88 -0.59 10.93
CA THR A 113 11.78 -0.46 9.95
C THR A 113 12.34 -0.19 8.55
N LYS A 114 12.26 -1.20 7.66
CA LYS A 114 12.67 -1.10 6.24
C LYS A 114 11.49 -1.13 5.27
N VAL A 115 10.37 -1.68 5.69
CA VAL A 115 9.12 -1.72 4.92
C VAL A 115 7.97 -1.29 5.82
N ALA A 116 7.06 -0.49 5.29
CA ALA A 116 5.82 -0.10 5.97
C ALA A 116 4.63 -0.49 5.10
N TYR A 117 3.52 -0.85 5.72
CA TYR A 117 2.28 -1.12 5.02
C TYR A 117 1.22 -0.07 5.38
N THR A 118 0.31 0.16 4.43
CA THR A 118 -0.98 0.81 4.66
C THR A 118 -2.04 0.14 3.81
N PHE A 119 -3.29 0.25 4.24
CA PHE A 119 -4.45 -0.32 3.60
C PHE A 119 -5.58 0.71 3.63
N ASP A 120 -6.18 0.97 2.47
CA ASP A 120 -7.38 1.79 2.35
C ASP A 120 -8.64 0.95 2.60
N ALA A 121 -9.79 1.38 2.07
CA ALA A 121 -11.05 0.64 2.11
C ALA A 121 -11.03 -0.61 1.20
N GLY A 122 -10.18 -1.60 1.49
CA GLY A 122 -10.09 -2.88 0.80
C GLY A 122 -8.87 -3.71 1.21
N PRO A 123 -8.72 -4.94 0.68
CA PRO A 123 -7.68 -5.87 1.14
C PRO A 123 -6.31 -5.64 0.48
N ASN A 124 -6.23 -4.79 -0.55
CA ASN A 124 -4.99 -4.51 -1.27
C ASN A 124 -4.01 -3.75 -0.36
N ALA A 125 -2.77 -4.24 -0.29
CA ALA A 125 -1.73 -3.62 0.53
C ALA A 125 -0.96 -2.60 -0.31
N VAL A 126 -0.76 -1.41 0.24
CA VAL A 126 0.21 -0.45 -0.28
C VAL A 126 1.41 -0.48 0.65
N LEU A 127 2.59 -0.77 0.10
CA LEU A 127 3.82 -0.87 0.86
C LEU A 127 4.73 0.30 0.50
N PHE A 128 5.30 0.93 1.50
CA PHE A 128 6.39 1.88 1.35
C PHE A 128 7.70 1.22 1.72
N THR A 129 8.75 1.52 0.95
CA THR A 129 10.12 1.12 1.23
C THR A 129 11.09 2.06 0.53
N LEU A 130 12.40 1.87 0.69
CA LEU A 130 13.41 2.62 -0.04
C LEU A 130 13.95 1.77 -1.21
N ALA A 131 14.50 2.44 -2.22
CA ALA A 131 14.99 1.82 -3.46
C ALA A 131 15.98 0.67 -3.23
N ASP A 132 16.84 0.78 -2.22
CA ASP A 132 17.83 -0.24 -1.84
C ASP A 132 17.21 -1.55 -1.31
N THR A 133 15.96 -1.50 -0.88
CA THR A 133 15.24 -2.59 -0.21
C THR A 133 14.29 -3.31 -1.16
N VAL A 134 13.90 -2.66 -2.26
CA VAL A 134 12.88 -3.18 -3.20
C VAL A 134 13.22 -4.57 -3.73
N ALA A 135 14.44 -4.78 -4.23
CA ALA A 135 14.78 -6.04 -4.89
C ALA A 135 14.70 -7.24 -3.94
N GLU A 136 15.28 -7.10 -2.74
CA GLU A 136 15.23 -8.13 -1.69
C GLU A 136 13.79 -8.41 -1.25
N PHE A 137 13.02 -7.36 -0.97
CA PHE A 137 11.67 -7.52 -0.47
C PHE A 137 10.70 -8.07 -1.53
N VAL A 138 10.86 -7.70 -2.81
CA VAL A 138 10.08 -8.29 -3.91
C VAL A 138 10.35 -9.79 -4.06
N GLU A 139 11.58 -10.25 -3.84
CA GLU A 139 11.88 -11.68 -3.86
C GLU A 139 11.27 -12.41 -2.64
N VAL A 140 11.26 -11.78 -1.46
CA VAL A 140 10.52 -12.28 -0.28
C VAL A 140 9.01 -12.38 -0.57
N LEU A 141 8.43 -11.38 -1.26
CA LEU A 141 7.02 -11.39 -1.67
C LEU A 141 6.73 -12.51 -2.67
N ARG A 142 7.58 -12.72 -3.69
CA ARG A 142 7.43 -13.80 -4.67
C ARG A 142 7.42 -15.18 -4.03
N ARG A 143 8.25 -15.39 -3.00
CA ARG A 143 8.31 -16.66 -2.27
C ARG A 143 7.12 -16.85 -1.33
N SER A 144 6.65 -15.77 -0.71
CA SER A 144 5.51 -15.79 0.20
C SER A 144 4.18 -15.94 -0.53
N PHE A 145 4.08 -15.35 -1.72
CA PHE A 145 2.89 -15.34 -2.57
C PHE A 145 3.27 -15.74 -4.01
N PRO A 146 3.59 -17.02 -4.26
CA PRO A 146 3.99 -17.47 -5.59
C PRO A 146 2.94 -17.10 -6.64
N PRO A 147 3.32 -16.48 -7.77
CA PRO A 147 2.37 -16.17 -8.83
C PRO A 147 1.81 -17.45 -9.43
N VAL A 148 0.50 -17.47 -9.68
CA VAL A 148 -0.11 -18.51 -10.52
C VAL A 148 -0.01 -18.08 -11.99
N PRO A 149 0.23 -19.01 -12.94
CA PRO A 149 0.32 -18.67 -14.36
C PRO A 149 -1.02 -18.16 -14.91
N ASN A 150 -1.18 -16.84 -15.03
CA ASN A 150 -2.43 -16.21 -15.47
C ASN A 150 -2.26 -15.35 -16.75
N GLY A 151 -1.18 -15.54 -17.51
CA GLY A 151 -0.89 -14.72 -18.70
C GLY A 151 -0.39 -13.29 -18.38
N ASP A 152 -0.32 -12.89 -17.11
CA ASP A 152 0.06 -11.55 -16.65
C ASP A 152 1.51 -11.42 -16.16
N ARG A 153 2.04 -10.19 -16.27
CA ARG A 153 3.26 -9.77 -15.56
C ARG A 153 2.93 -9.60 -14.07
N PHE A 154 3.34 -10.55 -13.24
CA PHE A 154 3.20 -10.48 -11.77
C PHE A 154 3.80 -9.19 -11.18
N LEU A 155 4.84 -8.64 -11.79
CA LEU A 155 5.44 -7.36 -11.43
C LEU A 155 5.29 -6.37 -12.59
N GLN A 156 4.73 -5.19 -12.31
CA GLN A 156 4.45 -4.12 -13.26
C GLN A 156 5.04 -2.80 -12.77
N GLY A 157 5.21 -1.83 -13.68
CA GLY A 157 5.76 -0.51 -13.36
C GLY A 157 7.29 -0.48 -13.44
N LEU A 158 7.94 0.17 -12.47
CA LEU A 158 9.39 0.34 -12.45
C LEU A 158 10.12 -1.02 -12.41
N PRO A 159 11.24 -1.18 -13.15
CA PRO A 159 11.99 -2.43 -13.17
C PRO A 159 12.58 -2.73 -11.79
N VAL A 160 12.71 -4.03 -11.48
CA VAL A 160 13.35 -4.52 -10.26
C VAL A 160 14.45 -5.49 -10.67
N GLY A 161 15.66 -5.23 -10.18
CA GLY A 161 16.81 -6.11 -10.40
C GLY A 161 16.67 -7.46 -9.69
N PRO A 162 17.51 -8.46 -10.05
CA PRO A 162 17.53 -9.72 -9.32
C PRO A 162 18.01 -9.51 -7.89
N ALA A 163 17.48 -10.31 -6.96
CA ALA A 163 17.98 -10.39 -5.59
C ALA A 163 18.01 -11.87 -5.16
N SER A 164 18.98 -12.18 -4.30
CA SER A 164 19.10 -13.48 -3.65
C SER A 164 19.10 -13.25 -2.13
N PRO A 165 17.92 -13.11 -1.50
CA PRO A 165 17.81 -12.97 -0.05
C PRO A 165 18.55 -14.11 0.64
N PRO A 166 19.36 -13.83 1.68
CA PRO A 166 20.17 -14.86 2.29
C PRO A 166 19.30 -15.88 3.05
N PRO A 167 19.75 -17.14 3.20
CA PRO A 167 18.93 -18.21 3.78
C PRO A 167 18.39 -17.91 5.19
N GLU A 168 19.16 -17.20 6.02
CA GLU A 168 18.75 -16.78 7.36
C GLU A 168 17.56 -15.81 7.34
N LEU A 169 17.53 -14.88 6.37
CA LEU A 169 16.40 -13.98 6.17
C LEU A 169 15.16 -14.78 5.76
N LEU A 170 15.32 -15.70 4.80
CA LEU A 170 14.22 -16.52 4.33
C LEU A 170 13.63 -17.39 5.45
N SER A 171 14.48 -18.02 6.27
CA SER A 171 14.03 -18.84 7.40
C SER A 171 13.32 -18.00 8.48
N ALA A 172 13.82 -16.80 8.76
CA ALA A 172 13.22 -15.90 9.75
C ALA A 172 11.89 -15.30 9.27
N VAL A 173 11.74 -15.02 7.98
CA VAL A 173 10.65 -14.20 7.46
C VAL A 173 9.55 -15.02 6.80
N LEU A 174 9.92 -16.04 6.01
CA LEU A 174 8.93 -16.81 5.27
C LEU A 174 8.00 -17.59 6.21
N LEU A 175 6.77 -17.68 5.76
CA LEU A 175 5.74 -18.55 6.32
C LEU A 175 5.30 -19.50 5.19
N GLU A 176 4.35 -20.40 5.47
CA GLU A 176 3.77 -21.26 4.42
C GLU A 176 3.31 -20.42 3.20
N PRO A 177 3.79 -20.70 1.98
CA PRO A 177 3.45 -19.92 0.80
C PRO A 177 1.95 -19.94 0.52
N LEU A 178 1.40 -18.83 0.01
CA LEU A 178 0.02 -18.74 -0.47
C LEU A 178 0.00 -18.45 -1.98
N PRO A 179 0.11 -19.48 -2.84
CA PRO A 179 0.11 -19.30 -4.28
C PRO A 179 -1.15 -18.58 -4.78
N GLY A 180 -0.99 -17.59 -5.64
CA GLY A 180 -2.08 -16.83 -6.27
C GLY A 180 -2.86 -15.88 -5.35
N ALA A 181 -2.51 -15.80 -4.05
CA ALA A 181 -3.15 -14.88 -3.11
C ALA A 181 -2.87 -13.40 -3.41
N VAL A 182 -1.74 -13.11 -4.06
CA VAL A 182 -1.45 -11.80 -4.67
C VAL A 182 -1.47 -12.00 -6.18
N ARG A 183 -2.31 -11.24 -6.88
CA ARG A 183 -2.48 -11.31 -8.33
C ARG A 183 -1.33 -10.62 -9.05
N SER A 184 -0.96 -9.43 -8.59
CA SER A 184 0.12 -8.63 -9.15
C SER A 184 0.69 -7.64 -8.14
N ILE A 185 1.87 -7.11 -8.45
CA ILE A 185 2.58 -6.06 -7.74
C ILE A 185 2.81 -4.92 -8.71
N LEU A 186 2.30 -3.73 -8.40
CA LEU A 186 2.66 -2.49 -9.10
C LEU A 186 3.78 -1.79 -8.33
N HIS A 187 4.94 -1.63 -8.96
CA HIS A 187 6.09 -0.91 -8.42
C HIS A 187 6.16 0.51 -9.01
N THR A 188 6.06 1.52 -8.15
CA THR A 188 6.09 2.93 -8.53
C THR A 188 6.84 3.77 -7.49
N GLN A 189 6.84 5.09 -7.68
CA GLN A 189 7.48 6.08 -6.82
C GLN A 189 6.61 7.35 -6.75
N PRO A 190 6.88 8.30 -5.83
CA PRO A 190 6.24 9.61 -5.85
C PRO A 190 6.36 10.27 -7.24
N GLY A 191 5.26 10.83 -7.72
CA GLY A 191 5.17 11.46 -9.04
C GLY A 191 4.62 12.89 -8.96
N PRO A 192 4.65 13.64 -10.09
CA PRO A 192 4.18 15.01 -10.14
C PRO A 192 2.66 15.09 -9.99
N GLY A 193 2.15 16.31 -9.82
CA GLY A 193 0.71 16.60 -9.91
C GLY A 193 0.14 16.40 -11.33
N PRO A 194 -1.15 16.74 -11.54
CA PRO A 194 -1.80 16.64 -12.85
C PRO A 194 -0.99 17.35 -13.95
N GLN A 195 -0.93 16.74 -15.14
CA GLN A 195 -0.21 17.24 -16.31
C GLN A 195 -1.18 17.48 -17.46
N LEU A 196 -0.94 18.54 -18.25
CA LEU A 196 -1.64 18.74 -19.52
C LEU A 196 -1.09 17.76 -20.55
N VAL A 197 -1.98 17.23 -21.40
CA VAL A 197 -1.62 16.37 -22.52
C VAL A 197 -1.92 17.13 -23.80
N ASP A 198 -0.89 17.72 -24.39
CA ASP A 198 -1.03 18.55 -25.60
C ASP A 198 -1.09 17.72 -26.89
N ASP A 199 -0.81 16.42 -26.81
CA ASP A 199 -0.81 15.48 -27.92
C ASP A 199 -2.25 15.07 -28.30
N PRO A 200 -2.79 15.52 -29.46
CA PRO A 200 -4.16 15.21 -29.86
C PRO A 200 -4.41 13.72 -30.12
N SER A 201 -3.35 12.91 -30.26
CA SER A 201 -3.50 11.45 -30.38
C SER A 201 -3.97 10.80 -29.08
N GLN A 202 -3.68 11.42 -27.93
CA GLN A 202 -4.03 10.94 -26.60
C GLN A 202 -5.38 11.48 -26.10
N HIS A 203 -6.05 12.34 -26.88
CA HIS A 203 -7.39 12.80 -26.56
C HIS A 203 -8.36 11.61 -26.52
N LEU A 204 -9.14 11.53 -25.43
CA LEU A 204 -10.12 10.46 -25.25
C LEU A 204 -11.39 10.65 -26.10
N LEU A 205 -11.61 11.86 -26.63
CA LEU A 205 -12.73 12.19 -27.51
C LEU A 205 -12.25 12.43 -28.96
N GLY A 206 -13.08 12.02 -29.91
CA GLY A 206 -12.94 12.32 -31.33
C GLY A 206 -13.36 13.76 -31.66
N PRO A 207 -13.16 14.19 -32.91
CA PRO A 207 -13.62 15.50 -33.39
C PRO A 207 -15.15 15.65 -33.37
N ASP A 208 -15.88 14.53 -33.31
CA ASP A 208 -17.33 14.44 -33.16
C ASP A 208 -17.78 14.57 -31.69
N GLY A 209 -16.85 14.69 -30.74
CA GLY A 209 -17.13 14.78 -29.31
C GLY A 209 -17.50 13.44 -28.67
N LEU A 210 -17.40 12.32 -29.40
CA LEU A 210 -17.67 10.98 -28.88
C LEU A 210 -16.38 10.30 -28.41
N PRO A 211 -16.45 9.35 -27.46
CA PRO A 211 -15.29 8.56 -27.05
C PRO A 211 -14.64 7.91 -28.26
N ARG A 212 -13.31 8.03 -28.37
CA ARG A 212 -12.56 7.23 -29.34
C ARG A 212 -12.76 5.75 -29.00
N GLY A 213 -13.07 4.94 -30.00
CA GLY A 213 -13.14 3.49 -29.83
C GLY A 213 -11.81 2.97 -29.28
N SER A 214 -11.87 2.03 -28.33
CA SER A 214 -10.70 1.34 -27.81
C SER A 214 -10.00 0.62 -28.97
N ALA A 215 -8.78 1.06 -29.30
CA ALA A 215 -7.88 0.34 -30.19
C ALA A 215 -7.41 -0.98 -29.56
#